data_AF-A0A962UUM8-F1
#
_entry.id   AF-A0A962UUM8-F1
#
_cell.length_a   1.000
_cell.length_b   1.000
_cell.length_c   1.000
_cell.angle_alpha   90.00
_cell.angle_beta   90.00
_cell.angle_gamma   90.00
#
_symmetry.space_group_name_H-M   'P 1'
#
loop_
_entity.id
_entity.type
_entity.pdbx_description
1 polymer ?
#
loop_
_entity_poly.entity_id
_entity_poly.type
_entity_poly.pdbx_seq_one_letter_code
_entity_poly.pdbx_strand_id
1 'polypeptide(L)'
;MADIQLSSQLFQEIQEAVERQAPGADQGTVMQYLAAVMGYMLGSQRGMSADERTAYMDELCGFARHVSDDLAGRQQSRAPAAGAAFGYWTPGS
;
A
#
# COMPACT_ATOMS: atom_id res chain seq x y z
N MET A 1 6.23 9.64 -6.23
CA MET A 1 6.48 8.51 -5.29
C MET A 1 7.33 7.47 -5.99
N ALA A 2 8.15 6.71 -5.26
CA ALA A 2 9.03 5.69 -5.85
C ALA A 2 8.22 4.49 -6.40
N ASP A 3 8.80 3.74 -7.35
CA ASP A 3 8.27 2.45 -7.80
C ASP A 3 8.33 1.43 -6.66
N ILE A 4 7.20 1.22 -5.97
CA ILE A 4 7.11 0.23 -4.91
C ILE A 4 6.72 -1.11 -5.54
N GLN A 5 7.66 -2.07 -5.52
CA GLN A 5 7.37 -3.47 -5.83
C GLN A 5 7.10 -4.24 -4.54
N LEU A 6 5.85 -4.70 -4.38
CA LEU A 6 5.50 -5.60 -3.29
C LEU A 6 5.97 -7.02 -3.64
N SER A 7 6.96 -7.52 -2.90
CA SER A 7 7.34 -8.93 -2.98
C SER A 7 6.33 -9.79 -2.21
N SER A 8 6.10 -11.02 -2.68
CA SER A 8 5.29 -12.00 -1.95
C SER A 8 5.84 -12.27 -0.54
N GLN A 9 7.17 -12.21 -0.39
CA GLN A 9 7.83 -12.36 0.90
C GLN A 9 7.46 -11.23 1.87
N LEU A 10 7.52 -9.96 1.43
CA LEU A 10 7.14 -8.83 2.27
C LEU A 10 5.67 -8.94 2.70
N PHE A 11 4.79 -9.36 1.80
CA PHE A 11 3.38 -9.57 2.12
C PHE A 11 3.15 -10.70 3.15
N GLN A 12 3.95 -11.76 3.10
CA GLN A 12 3.90 -12.85 4.09
C GLN A 12 4.43 -12.38 5.45
N GLU A 13 5.57 -11.70 5.48
CA GLU A 13 6.17 -11.17 6.72
C GLU A 13 5.23 -10.19 7.44
N ILE A 14 4.47 -9.38 6.68
CA ILE A 14 3.45 -8.49 7.22
C ILE A 14 2.28 -9.28 7.83
N GLN A 15 1.75 -10.29 7.13
CA GLN A 15 0.68 -11.13 7.67
C GLN A 15 1.11 -11.82 8.97
N GLU A 16 2.31 -12.39 9.01
CA GLU A 16 2.86 -13.03 10.20
C GLU A 16 3.09 -12.04 11.35
N ALA A 17 3.48 -10.80 11.05
CA ALA A 17 3.58 -9.75 12.06
C ALA A 17 2.22 -9.40 12.66
N VAL A 18 1.18 -9.29 11.83
CA VAL A 18 -0.19 -9.02 12.31
C VAL A 18 -0.72 -10.21 13.12
N GLU A 19 -0.55 -11.46 12.64
CA GLU A 19 -1.02 -12.66 13.33
C GLU A 19 -0.40 -12.80 14.73
N ARG A 20 0.88 -12.43 14.90
CA ARG A 20 1.52 -12.41 16.24
C ARG A 20 0.88 -11.42 17.20
N GLN A 21 0.38 -10.28 16.69
CA GLN A 21 -0.26 -9.26 17.51
C GLN A 21 -1.75 -9.52 17.72
N ALA A 22 -2.42 -10.06 16.71
CA ALA A 22 -3.84 -10.37 16.67
C ALA A 22 -4.03 -11.78 16.10
N PRO A 23 -3.94 -12.84 16.93
CA PRO A 23 -4.12 -14.21 16.46
C PRO A 23 -5.50 -14.44 15.85
N GLY A 24 -5.55 -15.12 14.70
CA GLY A 24 -6.77 -15.34 13.94
C GLY A 24 -7.22 -14.11 13.13
N ALA A 25 -6.31 -13.18 12.83
CA ALA A 25 -6.62 -12.02 12.01
C ALA A 25 -7.00 -12.45 10.59
N ASP A 26 -8.16 -12.02 10.13
CA ASP A 26 -8.55 -12.20 8.74
C ASP A 26 -7.84 -11.19 7.82
N GLN A 27 -7.96 -11.40 6.51
CA GLN A 27 -7.34 -10.52 5.51
C GLN A 27 -7.84 -9.07 5.64
N GLY A 28 -9.10 -8.85 6.04
CA GLY A 28 -9.68 -7.54 6.31
C GLY A 28 -8.95 -6.81 7.43
N THR A 29 -8.68 -7.52 8.51
CA THR A 29 -7.97 -7.05 9.69
C THR A 29 -6.52 -6.72 9.34
N VAL A 30 -5.83 -7.57 8.58
CA VAL A 30 -4.47 -7.29 8.09
C VAL A 30 -4.41 -5.98 7.29
N MET A 31 -5.37 -5.73 6.40
CA MET A 31 -5.45 -4.47 5.66
C MET A 31 -5.69 -3.26 6.58
N GLN A 32 -6.51 -3.40 7.62
CA GLN A 32 -6.73 -2.33 8.61
C GLN A 32 -5.45 -2.02 9.40
N TYR A 33 -4.68 -3.05 9.79
CA TYR A 33 -3.39 -2.87 10.45
C TYR A 33 -2.40 -2.11 9.56
N LEU A 34 -2.35 -2.41 8.26
CA LEU A 34 -1.52 -1.67 7.32
C LEU A 34 -1.90 -0.19 7.20
N ALA A 35 -3.19 0.11 7.12
CA ALA A 35 -3.68 1.49 7.13
C ALA A 35 -3.34 2.20 8.46
N ALA A 36 -3.48 1.51 9.59
CA ALA A 36 -3.14 2.05 10.90
C ALA A 36 -1.64 2.32 11.04
N VAL A 37 -0.77 1.42 10.56
CA VAL A 37 0.69 1.62 10.54
C VAL A 37 1.05 2.85 9.70
N MET A 38 0.44 3.01 8.52
CA MET A 38 0.62 4.19 7.68
C MET A 38 0.24 5.48 8.42
N GLY A 39 -0.94 5.50 9.06
CA GLY A 39 -1.41 6.62 9.86
C GLY A 39 -0.51 6.92 11.06
N TYR A 40 -0.05 5.90 11.77
CA TYR A 40 0.85 6.02 12.90
C TYR A 40 2.21 6.59 12.48
N MET A 41 2.82 6.06 11.41
CA MET A 41 4.09 6.55 10.88
C MET A 41 4.01 8.02 10.50
N LEU A 42 2.95 8.41 9.79
CA LEU A 42 2.74 9.80 9.40
C LEU A 42 2.44 10.71 10.61
N GLY A 43 1.60 10.25 11.55
CA GLY A 43 1.31 10.97 12.79
C GLY A 43 2.53 11.16 13.69
N SER A 44 3.51 10.26 13.60
CA SER A 44 4.75 10.32 14.38
C SER A 44 5.81 11.29 13.81
N GLN A 45 5.63 11.79 12.58
CA GLN A 45 6.56 12.74 11.97
C GLN A 45 6.55 14.08 12.72
N ARG A 46 7.73 14.51 13.14
CA ARG A 46 7.93 15.82 13.77
C ARG A 46 8.28 16.84 12.69
N GLY A 47 7.62 18.00 12.71
CA GLY A 47 7.93 19.11 11.81
C GLY A 47 6.98 19.28 10.61
N MET A 48 5.99 18.40 10.45
CA MET A 48 4.89 18.63 9.49
C MET A 48 3.72 19.35 10.18
N SER A 49 3.22 20.39 9.52
CA SER A 49 1.95 21.03 9.86
C SER A 49 0.77 20.06 9.68
N ALA A 50 -0.40 20.44 10.20
CA ALA A 50 -1.61 19.65 10.03
C ALA A 50 -2.04 19.54 8.56
N ASP A 51 -1.87 20.63 7.79
CA ASP A 51 -2.25 20.69 6.38
C ASP A 51 -1.32 19.82 5.53
N GLU A 52 0.00 19.92 5.73
CA GLU A 52 0.98 19.06 5.04
C GLU A 52 0.75 17.58 5.34
N ARG A 53 0.43 17.26 6.60
CA ARG A 53 0.11 15.89 7.01
C ARG A 53 -1.16 15.38 6.33
N THR A 54 -2.18 16.21 6.22
CA THR A 54 -3.44 15.83 5.55
C THR A 54 -3.20 15.61 4.06
N ALA A 55 -2.53 16.55 3.39
CA ALA A 55 -2.18 16.43 1.97
C ALA A 55 -1.37 15.16 1.68
N TYR A 56 -0.38 14.85 2.53
CA TYR A 56 0.42 13.65 2.33
C TYR A 56 -0.36 12.35 2.61
N MET A 57 -1.31 12.35 3.55
CA MET A 57 -2.22 11.22 3.76
C MET A 57 -3.10 10.97 2.53
N ASP A 58 -3.64 12.05 1.93
CA ASP A 58 -4.46 11.95 0.73
C ASP A 58 -3.66 11.39 -0.45
N GLU A 59 -2.40 11.83 -0.60
CA GLU A 59 -1.48 11.28 -1.59
C GLU A 59 -1.23 9.78 -1.38
N LEU A 60 -0.98 9.34 -0.13
CA LEU A 60 -0.77 7.91 0.19
C LEU A 60 -2.03 7.07 -0.09
N CYS A 61 -3.22 7.59 0.24
CA CYS A 61 -4.49 6.96 -0.09
C CYS A 61 -4.69 6.85 -1.62
N GLY A 62 -4.35 7.90 -2.36
CA GLY A 62 -4.37 7.92 -3.81
C GLY A 62 -3.44 6.86 -4.41
N PHE A 63 -2.24 6.73 -3.88
CA PHE A 63 -1.28 5.70 -4.29
C PHE A 63 -1.82 4.28 -4.02
N ALA A 64 -2.35 4.02 -2.82
CA ALA A 64 -2.92 2.71 -2.48
C ALA A 64 -4.07 2.33 -3.41
N ARG A 65 -4.93 3.30 -3.78
CA ARG A 65 -6.00 3.09 -4.77
C ARG A 65 -5.43 2.74 -6.14
N HIS A 66 -4.44 3.49 -6.62
CA HIS A 66 -3.80 3.21 -7.90
C HIS A 66 -3.22 1.79 -7.98
N VAL A 67 -2.53 1.32 -6.93
CA VAL A 67 -2.00 -0.05 -6.86
C VAL A 67 -3.11 -1.09 -6.94
N SER A 68 -4.23 -0.87 -6.23
CA SER A 68 -5.40 -1.76 -6.28
C SER A 68 -6.00 -1.83 -7.70
N ASP A 69 -6.17 -0.68 -8.34
CA ASP A 69 -6.75 -0.58 -9.67
C ASP A 69 -5.86 -1.23 -10.75
N ASP A 70 -4.53 -1.06 -10.66
CA ASP A 70 -3.57 -1.71 -11.56
C ASP A 70 -3.61 -3.23 -11.43
N LEU A 71 -3.67 -3.76 -10.19
CA LEU A 71 -3.83 -5.21 -9.97
C LEU A 71 -5.13 -5.74 -10.58
N ALA A 72 -6.24 -5.02 -10.42
CA ALA A 72 -7.54 -5.40 -10.99
C ALA A 72 -7.53 -5.37 -12.53
N GLY A 73 -6.96 -4.31 -13.12
CA GLY A 73 -6.84 -4.17 -14.58
C GLY A 73 -5.96 -5.26 -15.20
N ARG A 74 -4.91 -5.70 -14.52
CA ARG A 74 -4.06 -6.82 -14.98
C ARG A 74 -4.75 -8.17 -14.89
N GLN A 75 -5.58 -8.41 -13.86
CA GLN A 75 -6.39 -9.62 -13.78
C GLN A 75 -7.40 -9.71 -14.93
N GLN A 76 -7.97 -8.58 -15.33
CA GLN A 76 -8.86 -8.51 -16.50
C GLN A 76 -8.12 -8.67 -17.84
N SER A 77 -6.85 -8.27 -17.91
CA SER A 77 -6.04 -8.29 -19.13
C SER A 77 -5.24 -9.59 -19.35
N ARG A 78 -5.30 -10.56 -18.44
CA ARG A 78 -4.49 -11.78 -18.49
C ARG A 78 -5.07 -12.84 -19.45
N ALA A 79 -4.97 -12.57 -20.75
CA ALA A 79 -4.49 -13.58 -21.69
C ALA A 79 -2.98 -13.80 -21.42
N PRO A 80 -2.40 -15.00 -21.65
CA PRO A 80 -1.13 -15.35 -21.06
C PRO A 80 0.03 -14.66 -21.81
N ALA A 81 0.68 -13.70 -21.16
CA ALA A 81 2.03 -13.30 -21.50
C ALA A 81 2.84 -13.12 -20.21
N ALA A 82 3.91 -13.90 -20.10
CA ALA A 82 4.83 -13.93 -18.98
C ALA A 82 5.68 -12.66 -18.94
N GLY A 83 5.92 -12.15 -17.73
CA GLY A 83 7.01 -11.23 -17.42
C GLY A 83 6.85 -9.80 -17.93
N ALA A 84 6.20 -8.94 -17.16
CA ALA A 84 6.37 -7.50 -17.30
C ALA A 84 6.47 -6.85 -15.92
N ALA A 85 7.63 -6.25 -15.67
CA ALA A 85 7.94 -5.44 -14.50
C ALA A 85 6.97 -4.24 -14.41
N PHE A 86 6.73 -3.77 -13.18
CA PHE A 86 5.79 -2.72 -12.83
C PHE A 86 6.15 -1.38 -13.50
N GLY A 87 5.14 -0.68 -14.05
CA GLY A 87 5.29 0.53 -14.86
C GLY A 87 4.93 1.82 -14.12
N TYR A 88 5.61 2.88 -14.52
CA TYR A 88 5.74 4.21 -13.91
C TYR A 88 4.41 4.93 -13.59
N TRP A 89 4.31 5.45 -12.36
CA TRP A 89 3.31 6.45 -11.97
C TRP A 89 3.94 7.85 -11.84
N THR A 90 3.44 8.82 -12.59
CA THR A 90 3.77 10.25 -12.44
C THR A 90 2.58 11.00 -11.83
N PRO A 91 2.72 11.60 -10.63
CA PRO A 91 1.73 12.53 -10.11
C PRO A 91 1.68 13.80 -10.97
N GLY A 92 0.48 14.37 -11.11
CA GLY A 92 0.21 15.57 -11.89
C GLY A 92 1.01 16.79 -11.42
N SER A 93 1.46 17.56 -12.42
CA SER A 93 2.09 18.89 -12.35
C SER A 93 1.18 19.97 -11.77
#